data_AF-A0A956RPN6-F1
#
_entry.id   AF-A0A956RPN6-F1
#
_cell.length_a   1.000
_cell.length_b   1.000
_cell.length_c   1.000
_cell.angle_alpha   90.00
_cell.angle_beta   90.00
_cell.angle_gamma   90.00
#
_symmetry.space_group_name_H-M   'P 1'
#
loop_
_entity.id
_entity.type
_entity.pdbx_description
1 polymer ?
#
loop_
_entity_poly.entity_id
_entity_poly.type
_entity_poly.pdbx_seq_one_letter_code
_entity_poly.pdbx_strand_id
1 'polypeptide(L)'
;MESRLDPMAREFLEEWPQLVQRYRADKYQFQVRDRVLEQDLSTESLSHTRIPRVSLPRLQSWGDLLRWRLTENLPGMYPFTAGVFPLKRQNEDPTRMFAGEGGPERTNKRFHFVSRGLPAKRLSTAFDSVTLYGEDPAERPDIYGKVGNSGVSICTVDDAKKLYSGFDLASPSTSVSMTINGPAPMILAFFMNAAIDQQCEKHIHAEGRDAEVEAKIDAIYREKGLPRPRYQGELPEGNDGLGLFLLGVSGDQVLPAETYARIHADTLSKVRGT
;
A
#
# COMPACT_ATOMS: atom_id res chain seq x y z
N MET A 1 -28.51 -36.67 -24.63
CA MET A 1 -28.51 -35.19 -24.55
C MET A 1 -27.38 -34.70 -23.66
N GLU A 2 -27.12 -35.38 -22.53
CA GLU A 2 -25.99 -35.09 -21.62
C GLU A 2 -24.59 -35.16 -22.26
N SER A 3 -24.36 -36.09 -23.20
CA SER A 3 -23.09 -36.22 -23.92
C SER A 3 -22.77 -35.06 -24.89
N ARG A 4 -23.72 -34.13 -25.08
CA ARG A 4 -23.54 -32.91 -25.90
C ARG A 4 -23.23 -31.67 -25.07
N LEU A 5 -23.30 -31.76 -23.75
CA LEU A 5 -22.92 -30.67 -22.86
C LEU A 5 -21.40 -30.63 -22.74
N ASP A 6 -20.87 -29.42 -22.67
CA ASP A 6 -19.47 -29.21 -22.34
C ASP A 6 -19.15 -29.86 -20.97
N PRO A 7 -18.01 -30.57 -20.81
CA PRO A 7 -17.67 -31.24 -19.56
C PRO A 7 -17.68 -30.32 -18.33
N MET A 8 -17.22 -29.08 -18.46
CA MET A 8 -17.19 -28.12 -17.34
C MET A 8 -18.58 -27.62 -16.96
N ALA A 9 -19.48 -27.52 -17.95
CA ALA A 9 -20.88 -27.17 -17.70
C ALA A 9 -21.60 -28.30 -16.95
N ARG A 10 -21.33 -29.55 -17.33
CA ARG A 10 -21.89 -30.73 -16.64
C ARG A 10 -21.37 -30.83 -15.21
N GLU A 11 -20.06 -30.74 -15.01
CA GLU A 11 -19.43 -30.78 -13.68
C GLU A 11 -20.02 -29.72 -12.75
N PHE A 12 -20.17 -28.48 -13.21
CA PHE A 12 -20.79 -27.43 -12.41
C PHE A 12 -22.24 -27.73 -12.01
N LEU A 13 -23.05 -28.29 -12.92
CA LEU A 13 -24.43 -28.66 -12.60
C LEU A 13 -24.49 -29.78 -11.56
N GLU A 14 -23.54 -30.72 -11.61
CA GLU A 14 -23.39 -31.80 -10.62
C GLU A 14 -22.91 -31.26 -9.26
N GLU A 15 -22.05 -30.23 -9.25
CA GLU A 15 -21.50 -29.60 -8.04
C GLU A 15 -22.39 -28.51 -7.42
N TRP A 16 -23.38 -27.99 -8.16
CA TRP A 16 -24.21 -26.89 -7.71
C TRP A 16 -24.91 -27.14 -6.36
N PRO A 17 -25.52 -28.33 -6.10
CA PRO A 17 -26.14 -28.60 -4.81
C PRO A 17 -25.16 -28.49 -3.62
N GLN A 18 -23.93 -28.98 -3.79
CA GLN A 18 -22.87 -28.92 -2.79
C GLN A 18 -22.41 -27.48 -2.58
N LEU A 19 -22.31 -26.69 -3.66
CA LEU A 19 -21.99 -25.28 -3.61
C LEU A 19 -23.04 -24.48 -2.84
N VAL A 20 -24.33 -24.77 -3.08
CA VAL A 20 -25.45 -24.17 -2.35
C VAL A 20 -25.35 -24.47 -0.85
N GLN A 21 -25.03 -25.71 -0.48
CA GLN A 21 -24.84 -26.08 0.92
C GLN A 21 -23.66 -25.34 1.55
N ARG A 22 -22.52 -25.25 0.86
CA ARG A 22 -21.33 -24.53 1.33
C ARG A 22 -21.60 -23.06 1.65
N TYR A 23 -22.38 -22.37 0.80
CA TYR A 23 -22.73 -20.96 1.00
C TYR A 23 -23.91 -20.74 1.96
N ARG A 24 -24.61 -21.80 2.37
CA ARG A 24 -25.63 -21.76 3.44
C ARG A 24 -25.07 -22.07 4.82
N ALA A 25 -23.82 -22.54 4.91
CA ALA A 25 -23.14 -22.76 6.18
C ALA A 25 -22.92 -21.45 6.94
N ASP A 26 -22.58 -21.56 8.23
CA ASP A 26 -22.27 -20.38 9.06
C ASP A 26 -20.96 -19.72 8.67
N LYS A 27 -20.00 -20.53 8.20
CA LYS A 27 -18.66 -20.08 7.91
C LYS A 27 -18.18 -20.59 6.56
N TYR A 28 -17.40 -19.76 5.89
CA TYR A 28 -16.69 -20.08 4.67
C TYR A 28 -15.23 -20.29 4.97
N GLN A 29 -14.73 -21.49 4.65
CA GLN A 29 -13.32 -21.82 4.73
C GLN A 29 -12.71 -21.77 3.33
N PHE A 30 -11.57 -21.10 3.21
CA PHE A 30 -10.76 -21.10 2.00
C PHE A 30 -9.27 -21.08 2.33
N GLN A 31 -8.50 -21.76 1.51
CA GLN A 31 -7.05 -21.84 1.67
C GLN A 31 -6.38 -20.70 0.92
N VAL A 32 -5.51 -19.97 1.61
CA VAL A 32 -4.63 -18.96 1.03
C VAL A 32 -3.19 -19.35 1.35
N ARG A 33 -2.47 -19.86 0.34
CA ARG A 33 -1.14 -20.46 0.50
C ARG A 33 -1.20 -21.59 1.55
N ASP A 34 -0.44 -21.49 2.63
CA ASP A 34 -0.35 -22.50 3.68
C ASP A 34 -1.31 -22.27 4.86
N ARG A 35 -2.26 -21.33 4.73
CA ARG A 35 -3.20 -20.95 5.80
C ARG A 35 -4.64 -21.19 5.38
N VAL A 36 -5.41 -21.83 6.26
CA VAL A 36 -6.88 -21.89 6.16
C VAL A 36 -7.44 -20.65 6.84
N LEU A 37 -8.16 -19.84 6.07
CA LEU A 37 -8.90 -18.70 6.59
C LEU A 37 -10.37 -19.06 6.71
N GLU A 38 -10.97 -18.62 7.80
CA GLU A 38 -12.38 -18.83 8.11
C GLU A 38 -13.07 -17.47 8.28
N GLN A 39 -14.23 -17.30 7.66
CA GLN A 39 -15.04 -16.08 7.76
C GLN A 39 -16.52 -16.41 7.85
N ASP A 40 -17.28 -15.63 8.60
CA ASP A 40 -18.73 -15.79 8.69
C ASP A 40 -19.40 -15.47 7.35
N LEU A 41 -20.35 -16.32 6.93
CA LEU A 41 -21.12 -16.16 5.70
C LEU A 41 -22.37 -15.31 5.87
N SER A 42 -22.63 -14.83 7.07
CA SER A 42 -23.77 -13.96 7.36
C SER A 42 -23.47 -13.01 8.50
N THR A 43 -24.24 -11.92 8.54
CA THR A 43 -24.29 -10.99 9.66
C THR A 43 -25.70 -10.99 10.22
N GLU A 44 -25.85 -10.99 11.54
CA GLU A 44 -27.14 -10.87 12.20
C GLU A 44 -27.52 -9.40 12.36
N SER A 45 -28.75 -9.03 12.00
CA SER A 45 -29.28 -7.68 12.20
C SER A 45 -29.77 -7.46 13.62
N LEU A 46 -30.06 -6.20 13.98
CA LEU A 46 -30.68 -5.85 15.27
C LEU A 46 -32.06 -6.52 15.49
N SER A 47 -32.70 -7.00 14.42
CA SER A 47 -33.97 -7.74 14.48
C SER A 47 -33.79 -9.26 14.44
N HIS A 48 -32.56 -9.75 14.66
CA HIS A 48 -32.20 -11.17 14.60
C HIS A 48 -32.35 -11.82 13.22
N THR A 49 -32.45 -11.01 12.16
CA THR A 49 -32.47 -11.52 10.78
C THR A 49 -31.04 -11.84 10.35
N ARG A 50 -30.82 -13.08 9.92
CA ARG A 50 -29.55 -13.51 9.34
C ARG A 50 -29.44 -13.03 7.89
N ILE A 51 -28.51 -12.11 7.62
CA ILE A 51 -28.27 -11.54 6.30
C ILE A 51 -27.04 -12.22 5.69
N PRO A 52 -27.18 -12.99 4.59
CA PRO A 52 -26.04 -13.64 3.95
C PRO A 52 -25.11 -12.62 3.30
N ARG A 53 -23.79 -12.85 3.38
CA ARG A 53 -22.78 -12.03 2.68
C ARG A 53 -22.80 -12.24 1.18
N VAL A 54 -23.17 -13.44 0.73
CA VAL A 54 -23.37 -13.78 -0.68
C VAL A 54 -24.73 -14.45 -0.82
N SER A 55 -25.63 -13.83 -1.58
CA SER A 55 -26.97 -14.38 -1.83
C SER A 55 -26.96 -15.22 -3.11
N LEU A 56 -27.39 -16.47 -3.01
CA LEU A 56 -27.46 -17.37 -4.16
C LEU A 56 -28.77 -17.18 -4.95
N PRO A 57 -28.75 -17.34 -6.28
CA PRO A 57 -29.96 -17.34 -7.08
C PRO A 57 -30.88 -18.52 -6.73
N ARG A 58 -32.20 -18.30 -6.83
CA ARG A 58 -33.23 -19.35 -6.65
C ARG A 58 -33.68 -19.92 -8.00
N LEU A 59 -32.72 -20.27 -8.86
CA LEU A 59 -32.98 -20.82 -10.20
C LEU A 59 -33.17 -22.33 -10.13
N GLN A 60 -34.09 -22.85 -10.94
CA GLN A 60 -34.39 -24.30 -11.01
C GLN A 60 -33.99 -24.92 -12.36
N SER A 61 -33.99 -24.13 -13.43
CA SER A 61 -33.61 -24.58 -14.78
C SER A 61 -32.09 -24.67 -14.92
N TRP A 62 -31.59 -25.79 -15.45
CA TRP A 62 -30.17 -25.96 -15.78
C TRP A 62 -29.67 -24.92 -16.77
N GLY A 63 -30.53 -24.51 -17.72
CA GLY A 63 -30.19 -23.48 -18.71
C GLY A 63 -29.94 -22.12 -18.06
N ASP A 64 -30.78 -21.73 -17.10
CA ASP A 64 -30.62 -20.45 -16.40
C ASP A 64 -29.43 -20.49 -15.45
N LEU A 65 -29.19 -21.64 -14.80
CA LEU A 65 -28.04 -21.85 -13.93
C LEU A 65 -26.72 -21.73 -14.70
N LEU A 66 -26.62 -22.38 -15.85
CA LEU A 66 -25.44 -22.30 -16.71
C LEU A 66 -25.25 -20.89 -17.26
N ARG A 67 -26.33 -20.23 -17.69
CA ARG A 67 -26.26 -18.83 -18.13
C ARG A 67 -25.69 -17.95 -17.02
N TRP A 68 -26.27 -18.01 -15.82
CA TRP A 68 -25.82 -17.22 -14.67
C TRP A 68 -24.37 -17.52 -14.31
N ARG A 69 -23.96 -18.79 -14.26
CA ARG A 69 -22.56 -19.17 -14.01
C ARG A 69 -21.60 -18.58 -15.04
N LEU A 70 -21.98 -18.57 -16.32
CA LEU A 70 -21.09 -18.10 -17.39
C LEU A 70 -21.02 -16.58 -17.48
N THR A 71 -22.01 -15.84 -16.95
CA THR A 71 -22.06 -14.37 -17.05
C THR A 71 -21.81 -13.65 -15.73
N GLU A 72 -22.27 -14.18 -14.61
CA GLU A 72 -22.44 -13.45 -13.34
C GLU A 72 -22.13 -14.30 -12.10
N ASN A 73 -21.27 -15.30 -12.24
CA ASN A 73 -20.93 -16.26 -11.19
C ASN A 73 -20.60 -15.64 -9.83
N LEU A 74 -20.51 -16.50 -8.81
CA LEU A 74 -20.13 -16.11 -7.46
C LEU A 74 -18.81 -15.32 -7.42
N PRO A 75 -18.66 -14.40 -6.45
CA PRO A 75 -17.38 -13.72 -6.22
C PRO A 75 -16.25 -14.75 -6.06
N GLY A 76 -15.10 -14.46 -6.64
CA GLY A 76 -13.94 -15.36 -6.64
C GLY A 76 -14.02 -16.51 -7.65
N MET A 77 -15.03 -16.55 -8.52
CA MET A 77 -15.15 -17.55 -9.58
C MET A 77 -15.31 -16.88 -10.94
N TYR A 78 -14.74 -17.48 -11.98
CA TYR A 78 -14.88 -16.99 -13.36
C TYR A 78 -16.36 -16.78 -13.75
N PRO A 79 -16.73 -15.69 -14.44
CA PRO A 79 -15.87 -14.63 -14.99
C PRO A 79 -15.55 -13.47 -14.01
N PHE A 80 -15.73 -13.69 -12.70
CA PHE A 80 -15.41 -12.75 -11.62
C PHE A 80 -16.26 -11.48 -11.63
N THR A 81 -17.42 -11.50 -12.28
CA THR A 81 -18.35 -10.37 -12.39
C THR A 81 -18.75 -9.81 -11.03
N ALA A 82 -18.97 -10.68 -10.03
CA ALA A 82 -19.33 -10.28 -8.67
C ALA A 82 -18.11 -9.99 -7.77
N GLY A 83 -16.90 -10.04 -8.30
CA GLY A 83 -15.65 -9.77 -7.60
C GLY A 83 -14.59 -10.85 -7.80
N VAL A 84 -13.32 -10.47 -7.70
CA VAL A 84 -12.16 -11.39 -7.86
C VAL A 84 -11.85 -12.20 -6.62
N PHE A 85 -12.45 -11.87 -5.47
CA PHE A 85 -12.26 -12.59 -4.20
C PHE A 85 -13.58 -13.22 -3.74
N PRO A 86 -13.55 -14.40 -3.10
CA PRO A 86 -14.75 -15.05 -2.58
C PRO A 86 -15.53 -14.20 -1.56
N LEU A 87 -14.80 -13.47 -0.72
CA LEU A 87 -15.35 -12.55 0.29
C LEU A 87 -14.45 -11.30 0.39
N LYS A 88 -15.06 -10.17 0.78
CA LYS A 88 -14.31 -8.94 1.08
C LYS A 88 -13.42 -9.12 2.31
N ARG A 89 -12.27 -8.42 2.36
CA ARG A 89 -11.41 -8.41 3.55
C ARG A 89 -12.16 -7.78 4.72
N GLN A 90 -11.98 -8.34 5.92
CA GLN A 90 -12.61 -7.83 7.15
C GLN A 90 -11.82 -6.66 7.77
N ASN A 91 -10.48 -6.70 7.66
CA ASN A 91 -9.59 -5.84 8.44
C ASN A 91 -9.02 -4.66 7.63
N GLU A 92 -9.46 -4.47 6.39
CA GLU A 92 -8.91 -3.45 5.50
C GLU A 92 -10.04 -2.86 4.65
N ASP A 93 -10.54 -1.70 5.07
CA ASP A 93 -11.46 -0.91 4.26
C ASP A 93 -10.78 -0.51 2.93
N PRO A 94 -11.50 -0.54 1.79
CA PRO A 94 -10.92 -0.15 0.50
C PRO A 94 -10.49 1.32 0.43
N THR A 95 -10.96 2.17 1.34
CA THR A 95 -10.67 3.61 1.38
C THR A 95 -9.17 3.87 1.24
N ARG A 96 -8.81 4.71 0.26
CA ARG A 96 -7.45 5.15 0.00
C ARG A 96 -7.45 6.67 -0.10
N MET A 97 -6.68 7.33 0.76
CA MET A 97 -6.74 8.78 0.91
C MET A 97 -5.79 9.46 -0.07
N PHE A 98 -6.36 10.20 -1.02
CA PHE A 98 -5.60 10.98 -2.01
C PHE A 98 -5.17 12.32 -1.42
N ALA A 99 -3.87 12.61 -1.43
CA ALA A 99 -3.32 13.88 -0.96
C ALA A 99 -2.03 14.25 -1.70
N GLY A 100 -1.80 15.56 -1.81
CA GLY A 100 -0.60 16.15 -2.40
C GLY A 100 -0.82 17.64 -2.56
N GLU A 101 -0.10 18.44 -1.78
CA GLU A 101 -0.12 19.91 -1.88
C GLU A 101 1.11 20.50 -1.20
N GLY A 102 1.79 21.42 -1.87
CA GLY A 102 2.96 22.13 -1.35
C GLY A 102 4.19 21.22 -1.23
N GLY A 103 4.95 21.41 -0.16
CA GLY A 103 6.13 20.60 0.14
C GLY A 103 5.81 19.24 0.80
N PRO A 104 6.82 18.38 0.93
CA PRO A 104 6.64 17.03 1.50
C PRO A 104 6.09 17.05 2.93
N GLU A 105 6.49 18.00 3.78
CA GLU A 105 6.02 18.11 5.17
C GLU A 105 4.52 18.46 5.27
N ARG A 106 4.03 19.34 4.38
CA ARG A 106 2.60 19.69 4.33
C ARG A 106 1.76 18.49 3.93
N THR A 107 2.22 17.73 2.94
CA THR A 107 1.54 16.51 2.48
C THR A 107 1.66 15.38 3.52
N ASN A 108 2.80 15.23 4.19
CA ASN A 108 2.99 14.31 5.31
C ASN A 108 1.98 14.58 6.43
N LYS A 109 1.84 15.86 6.85
CA LYS A 109 0.83 16.29 7.82
C LYS A 109 -0.59 15.91 7.38
N ARG A 110 -0.91 16.06 6.09
CA ARG A 110 -2.20 15.63 5.55
C ARG A 110 -2.36 14.11 5.63
N PHE A 111 -1.35 13.32 5.29
CA PHE A 111 -1.41 11.85 5.39
C PHE A 111 -1.65 11.36 6.82
N HIS A 112 -0.99 11.97 7.80
CA HIS A 112 -1.21 11.65 9.22
C HIS A 112 -2.63 12.00 9.66
N PHE A 113 -3.12 13.17 9.25
CA PHE A 113 -4.50 13.58 9.54
C PHE A 113 -5.55 12.62 8.96
N VAL A 114 -5.45 12.27 7.67
CA VAL A 114 -6.46 11.45 6.99
C VAL A 114 -6.40 9.97 7.34
N SER A 115 -5.27 9.49 7.86
CA SER A 115 -5.09 8.10 8.26
C SER A 115 -5.21 7.88 9.78
N ARG A 116 -5.51 8.92 10.53
CA ARG A 116 -5.65 8.88 12.00
C ARG A 116 -6.70 7.87 12.42
N GLY A 117 -6.37 7.03 13.40
CA GLY A 117 -7.26 6.00 13.93
C GLY A 117 -7.52 4.80 13.01
N LEU A 118 -7.03 4.82 11.76
CA LEU A 118 -7.18 3.69 10.85
C LEU A 118 -6.11 2.63 11.12
N PRO A 119 -6.48 1.33 11.22
CA PRO A 119 -5.55 0.24 11.47
C PRO A 119 -4.64 -0.06 10.26
N ALA A 120 -5.11 0.25 9.04
CA ALA A 120 -4.35 0.12 7.80
C ALA A 120 -4.09 1.50 7.20
N LYS A 121 -2.83 1.77 6.84
CA LYS A 121 -2.39 3.05 6.24
C LYS A 121 -2.35 2.91 4.73
N ARG A 122 -3.39 3.38 4.05
CA ARG A 122 -3.53 3.33 2.58
C ARG A 122 -3.41 4.72 1.98
N LEU A 123 -2.19 5.11 1.64
CA LEU A 123 -1.87 6.44 1.13
C LEU A 123 -2.00 6.48 -0.39
N SER A 124 -2.38 7.63 -0.94
CA SER A 124 -2.28 7.91 -2.37
C SER A 124 -1.73 9.30 -2.61
N THR A 125 -0.62 9.37 -3.33
CA THR A 125 0.18 10.57 -3.53
C THR A 125 -0.11 11.21 -4.88
N ALA A 126 -0.39 12.50 -4.86
CA ALA A 126 -0.51 13.37 -6.03
C ALA A 126 0.73 14.27 -6.15
N PHE A 127 1.43 14.25 -7.28
CA PHE A 127 2.61 15.08 -7.50
C PHE A 127 2.25 16.37 -8.26
N ASP A 128 3.00 17.44 -8.01
CA ASP A 128 2.84 18.70 -8.72
C ASP A 128 3.27 18.58 -10.20
N SER A 129 2.89 19.55 -11.02
CA SER A 129 3.20 19.49 -12.45
C SER A 129 4.70 19.49 -12.76
N VAL A 130 5.55 20.05 -11.90
CA VAL A 130 7.00 20.09 -12.09
C VAL A 130 7.58 18.67 -11.92
N THR A 131 7.23 18.01 -10.81
CA THR A 131 7.59 16.60 -10.55
C THR A 131 7.01 15.66 -11.59
N LEU A 132 5.76 15.88 -12.04
CA LEU A 132 5.11 15.03 -13.05
C LEU A 132 5.86 15.00 -14.40
N TYR A 133 6.64 16.04 -14.69
CA TYR A 133 7.45 16.17 -15.91
C TYR A 133 8.93 15.88 -15.68
N GLY A 134 9.35 15.52 -14.46
CA GLY A 134 10.73 15.13 -14.15
C GLY A 134 11.69 16.31 -14.11
N GLU A 135 11.19 17.51 -13.81
CA GLU A 135 11.97 18.73 -13.70
C GLU A 135 12.24 19.07 -12.23
N ASP A 136 13.32 19.80 -11.98
CA ASP A 136 13.60 20.36 -10.65
C ASP A 136 12.88 21.71 -10.46
N PRO A 137 12.48 22.05 -9.22
CA PRO A 137 12.03 23.40 -8.88
C PRO A 137 13.08 24.45 -9.25
N ALA A 138 12.64 25.54 -9.87
CA ALA A 138 13.52 26.63 -10.30
C ALA A 138 12.86 27.99 -10.10
N GLU A 139 13.66 29.04 -9.94
CA GLU A 139 13.19 30.44 -9.82
C GLU A 139 12.58 30.97 -11.13
N ARG A 140 12.82 30.27 -12.25
CA ARG A 140 12.29 30.65 -13.57
C ARG A 140 10.75 30.69 -13.49
N PRO A 141 10.08 31.79 -13.88
CA PRO A 141 8.66 31.99 -13.59
C PRO A 141 7.70 30.91 -14.14
N ASP A 142 8.06 30.27 -15.25
CA ASP A 142 7.29 29.17 -15.85
C ASP A 142 7.28 27.88 -15.01
N ILE A 143 8.30 27.70 -14.16
CA ILE A 143 8.42 26.60 -13.19
C ILE A 143 7.95 27.07 -11.81
N TYR A 144 8.49 28.18 -11.30
CA TYR A 144 8.26 28.66 -9.93
C TYR A 144 6.77 28.77 -9.58
N GLY A 145 5.95 29.32 -10.49
CA GLY A 145 4.51 29.47 -10.26
C GLY A 145 3.71 28.15 -10.19
N LYS A 146 4.35 27.02 -10.50
CA LYS A 146 3.73 25.69 -10.52
C LYS A 146 4.21 24.77 -9.40
N VAL A 147 5.32 25.10 -8.75
CA VAL A 147 5.94 24.28 -7.70
C VAL A 147 4.97 24.11 -6.53
N GLY A 148 4.65 22.86 -6.20
CA GLY A 148 3.76 22.50 -5.08
C GLY A 148 2.27 22.82 -5.33
N ASN A 149 1.90 23.27 -6.53
CA ASN A 149 0.51 23.48 -6.90
C ASN A 149 -0.07 22.19 -7.51
N SER A 150 -1.32 21.88 -7.15
CA SER A 150 -2.05 20.68 -7.62
C SER A 150 -1.38 19.34 -7.27
N GLY A 151 -0.41 19.34 -6.37
CA GLY A 151 0.31 18.14 -5.92
C GLY A 151 1.49 18.49 -5.02
N VAL A 152 2.16 17.48 -4.50
CA VAL A 152 3.39 17.64 -3.72
C VAL A 152 4.59 17.80 -4.65
N SER A 153 5.49 18.73 -4.34
CA SER A 153 6.77 18.90 -5.04
C SER A 153 7.82 17.95 -4.44
N ILE A 154 8.32 17.00 -5.25
CA ILE A 154 9.34 16.01 -4.85
C ILE A 154 10.43 15.98 -5.93
N CYS A 155 11.62 16.49 -5.62
CA CYS A 155 12.77 16.46 -6.53
C CYS A 155 13.95 15.65 -5.99
N THR A 156 13.95 15.31 -4.70
CA THR A 156 15.04 14.52 -4.08
C THR A 156 14.52 13.31 -3.31
N VAL A 157 15.43 12.36 -3.04
CA VAL A 157 15.14 11.23 -2.14
C VAL A 157 14.78 11.69 -0.72
N ASP A 158 15.38 12.78 -0.24
CA ASP A 158 15.08 13.33 1.08
C ASP A 158 13.67 13.91 1.16
N ASP A 159 13.13 14.42 0.04
CA ASP A 159 11.73 14.84 -0.02
C ASP A 159 10.79 13.65 0.09
N ALA A 160 11.13 12.52 -0.53
CA ALA A 160 10.37 11.27 -0.34
C ALA A 160 10.46 10.75 1.11
N LYS A 161 11.63 10.84 1.76
CA LYS A 161 11.79 10.51 3.18
C LYS A 161 10.90 11.36 4.07
N LYS A 162 10.90 12.69 3.89
CA LYS A 162 10.01 13.61 4.62
C LYS A 162 8.54 13.29 4.35
N LEU A 163 8.16 13.10 3.09
CA LEU A 163 6.79 12.84 2.66
C LEU A 163 6.19 11.63 3.39
N TYR A 164 6.96 10.55 3.52
CA TYR A 164 6.50 9.29 4.13
C TYR A 164 6.99 9.06 5.56
N SER A 165 7.59 10.07 6.19
CA SER A 165 8.04 9.97 7.58
C SER A 165 6.91 9.64 8.55
N GLY A 166 7.20 8.82 9.55
CA GLY A 166 6.22 8.29 10.50
C GLY A 166 5.29 7.22 9.95
N PHE A 167 5.47 6.78 8.69
CA PHE A 167 4.78 5.62 8.13
C PHE A 167 5.79 4.53 7.82
N ASP A 168 5.70 3.39 8.50
CA ASP A 168 6.54 2.22 8.21
C ASP A 168 6.19 1.63 6.84
N LEU A 169 7.02 1.90 5.83
CA LEU A 169 6.79 1.50 4.44
C LEU A 169 6.95 0.00 4.20
N ALA A 170 7.64 -0.71 5.09
CA ALA A 170 7.78 -2.17 5.04
C ALA A 170 6.70 -2.91 5.85
N SER A 171 5.81 -2.19 6.54
CA SER A 171 4.73 -2.80 7.32
C SER A 171 3.69 -3.48 6.42
N PRO A 172 3.19 -4.67 6.79
CA PRO A 172 2.12 -5.33 6.04
C PRO A 172 0.79 -4.55 6.06
N SER A 173 0.60 -3.62 7.00
CA SER A 173 -0.60 -2.77 7.11
C SER A 173 -0.44 -1.40 6.43
N THR A 174 0.71 -1.12 5.81
CA THR A 174 0.96 0.11 5.05
C THR A 174 0.99 -0.21 3.56
N SER A 175 0.32 0.60 2.74
CA SER A 175 0.48 0.59 1.28
C SER A 175 0.39 2.00 0.73
N VAL A 176 1.32 2.32 -0.17
CA VAL A 176 1.38 3.62 -0.84
C VAL A 176 1.05 3.43 -2.31
N SER A 177 0.29 4.35 -2.88
CA SER A 177 0.04 4.44 -4.32
C SER A 177 0.53 5.80 -4.78
N MET A 178 1.23 5.86 -5.91
CA MET A 178 1.84 7.09 -6.41
C MET A 178 1.38 7.34 -7.84
N THR A 179 0.65 8.42 -8.09
CA THR A 179 0.12 8.70 -9.43
C THR A 179 1.16 9.44 -10.26
N ILE A 180 2.04 8.69 -10.94
CA ILE A 180 3.16 9.23 -11.74
C ILE A 180 3.33 8.43 -13.03
N ASN A 181 3.74 9.10 -14.12
CA ASN A 181 3.91 8.49 -15.44
C ASN A 181 5.35 8.62 -15.96
N GLY A 182 5.71 9.79 -16.51
CA GLY A 182 7.00 10.01 -17.19
C GLY A 182 8.22 9.65 -16.32
N PRO A 183 8.42 10.30 -15.17
CA PRO A 183 9.54 10.02 -14.28
C PRO A 183 9.23 8.91 -13.26
N ALA A 184 8.28 8.02 -13.53
CA ALA A 184 7.90 6.94 -12.62
C ALA A 184 9.09 6.09 -12.13
N PRO A 185 10.07 5.69 -12.97
CA PRO A 185 11.23 4.93 -12.49
C PRO A 185 12.07 5.68 -11.46
N MET A 186 12.22 7.00 -11.62
CA MET A 186 12.97 7.86 -10.70
C MET A 186 12.25 8.01 -9.35
N ILE A 187 10.95 8.31 -9.39
CA ILE A 187 10.14 8.42 -8.16
C ILE A 187 10.04 7.07 -7.43
N LEU A 188 9.95 5.96 -8.17
CA LEU A 188 10.01 4.62 -7.59
C LEU A 188 11.35 4.37 -6.89
N ALA A 189 12.47 4.78 -7.49
CA ALA A 189 13.79 4.68 -6.86
C ALA A 189 13.87 5.50 -5.56
N PHE A 190 13.31 6.72 -5.54
CA PHE A 190 13.23 7.53 -4.32
C PHE A 190 12.40 6.83 -3.23
N PHE A 191 11.24 6.30 -3.60
CA PHE A 191 10.37 5.57 -2.67
C PHE A 191 11.05 4.32 -2.09
N MET A 192 11.70 3.51 -2.92
CA MET A 192 12.41 2.31 -2.47
C MET A 192 13.55 2.65 -1.53
N ASN A 193 14.36 3.68 -1.85
CA ASN A 193 15.44 4.13 -0.97
C ASN A 193 14.92 4.69 0.35
N ALA A 194 13.83 5.46 0.33
CA ALA A 194 13.19 5.92 1.57
C ALA A 194 12.73 4.75 2.46
N ALA A 195 12.14 3.70 1.87
CA ALA A 195 11.73 2.49 2.60
C ALA A 195 12.93 1.72 3.18
N ILE A 196 14.02 1.58 2.42
CA ILE A 196 15.26 0.93 2.87
C ILE A 196 15.90 1.72 4.01
N ASP A 197 15.99 3.04 3.87
CA ASP A 197 16.59 3.91 4.89
C ASP A 197 15.78 3.90 6.19
N GLN A 198 14.44 3.77 6.14
CA GLN A 198 13.62 3.54 7.34
C GLN A 198 14.00 2.24 8.08
N GLN A 199 14.29 1.15 7.36
CA GLN A 199 14.69 -0.10 8.00
C GLN A 199 16.14 -0.06 8.50
N CYS A 200 17.01 0.68 7.82
CA CYS A 200 18.36 0.98 8.30
C CYS A 200 18.31 1.80 9.60
N GLU A 201 17.48 2.84 9.66
CA GLU A 201 17.23 3.64 10.86
C GLU A 201 16.76 2.77 12.03
N LYS A 202 15.73 1.93 11.82
CA LYS A 202 15.27 0.97 12.85
C LYS A 202 16.38 0.04 13.34
N HIS A 203 17.22 -0.44 12.43
CA HIS A 203 18.35 -1.30 12.78
C HIS A 203 19.39 -0.56 13.62
N ILE A 204 19.74 0.68 13.26
CA ILE A 204 20.68 1.52 14.01
C ILE A 204 20.18 1.73 15.45
N HIS A 205 18.91 2.11 15.61
CA HIS A 205 18.31 2.29 16.93
C HIS A 205 18.28 0.98 17.74
N ALA A 206 17.97 -0.15 17.10
CA ALA A 206 17.94 -1.45 17.76
C ALA A 206 19.33 -1.92 18.23
N GLU A 207 20.39 -1.54 17.52
CA GLU A 207 21.78 -1.82 17.92
C GLU A 207 22.37 -0.77 18.88
N GLY A 208 21.65 0.32 19.16
CA GLY A 208 22.14 1.43 19.99
C GLY A 208 23.33 2.18 19.38
N ARG A 209 23.38 2.27 18.04
CA ARG A 209 24.50 2.84 17.28
C ARG A 209 24.27 4.29 16.85
N ASP A 210 23.27 4.94 17.44
CA ASP A 210 22.85 6.31 17.16
C ASP A 210 24.04 7.28 17.17
N ALA A 211 24.81 7.31 18.26
CA ALA A 211 25.95 8.23 18.40
C ALA A 211 27.07 8.00 17.38
N GLU A 212 27.33 6.74 17.00
CA GLU A 212 28.32 6.41 15.97
C GLU A 212 27.87 6.95 14.61
N VAL A 213 26.59 6.74 14.27
CA VAL A 213 26.03 7.18 13.01
C VAL A 213 25.90 8.70 12.95
N GLU A 214 25.49 9.36 14.04
CA GLU A 214 25.48 10.83 14.13
C GLU A 214 26.86 11.41 13.83
N ALA A 215 27.91 10.85 14.44
CA ALA A 215 29.28 11.31 14.22
C ALA A 215 29.72 11.13 12.75
N LYS A 216 29.31 10.04 12.09
CA LYS A 216 29.57 9.83 10.65
C LYS A 216 28.84 10.85 9.79
N ILE A 217 27.56 11.10 10.06
CA ILE A 217 26.77 12.07 9.31
C ILE A 217 27.34 13.48 9.48
N ASP A 218 27.70 13.86 10.71
CA ASP A 218 28.32 15.14 11.01
C ASP A 218 29.67 15.30 10.30
N ALA A 219 30.48 14.24 10.19
CA ALA A 219 31.72 14.25 9.44
C ALA A 219 31.47 14.47 7.93
N ILE A 220 30.50 13.76 7.34
CA ILE A 220 30.12 13.92 5.92
C ILE A 220 29.69 15.36 5.63
N TYR A 221 28.85 15.95 6.47
CA TYR A 221 28.35 17.31 6.26
C TYR A 221 29.38 18.39 6.55
N ARG A 222 30.29 18.15 7.51
CA ARG A 222 31.46 19.01 7.74
C ARG A 222 32.37 19.05 6.52
N GLU A 223 32.63 17.90 5.90
CA GLU A 223 33.44 17.81 4.67
C GLU A 223 32.77 18.51 3.49
N LYS A 224 31.44 18.37 3.34
CA LYS A 224 30.66 19.08 2.31
C LYS A 224 30.58 20.59 2.54
N GLY A 225 30.85 21.09 3.75
CA GLY A 225 30.67 22.49 4.10
C GLY A 225 29.22 22.96 4.04
N LEU A 226 28.25 22.04 4.17
CA LEU A 226 26.81 22.29 4.05
C LEU A 226 26.10 21.92 5.35
N PRO A 227 24.96 22.58 5.68
CA PRO A 227 24.13 22.15 6.79
C PRO A 227 23.46 20.80 6.49
N ARG A 228 23.29 19.96 7.53
CA ARG A 228 22.51 18.73 7.43
C ARG A 228 21.03 19.05 7.14
N PRO A 229 20.39 18.37 6.18
CA PRO A 229 18.96 18.50 5.92
C PRO A 229 18.15 18.13 7.16
N ARG A 230 17.01 18.82 7.34
CA ARG A 230 16.08 18.58 8.44
C ARG A 230 14.66 18.63 7.92
N TYR A 231 13.76 17.98 8.67
CA TYR A 231 12.33 18.17 8.50
C TYR A 231 11.95 19.62 8.86
N GLN A 232 11.17 20.28 8.01
CA GLN A 232 10.79 21.66 8.23
C GLN A 232 9.45 21.78 8.97
N GLY A 233 9.48 22.41 10.15
CA GLY A 233 8.31 22.61 11.01
C GLY A 233 8.11 21.50 12.04
N GLU A 234 6.95 21.49 12.68
CA GLU A 234 6.61 20.51 13.71
C GLU A 234 6.13 19.19 13.10
N LEU A 235 6.51 18.08 13.74
CA LEU A 235 6.00 16.76 13.36
C LEU A 235 4.48 16.70 13.62
N PRO A 236 3.69 16.19 12.65
CA PRO A 236 2.26 16.07 12.84
C PRO A 236 1.92 15.01 13.90
N GLU A 237 0.73 15.12 14.48
CA GLU A 237 0.25 14.14 15.46
C GLU A 237 0.27 12.71 14.88
N GLY A 238 0.91 11.78 15.61
CA GLY A 238 1.06 10.38 15.20
C GLY A 238 2.33 10.07 14.40
N ASN A 239 3.13 11.08 14.03
CA ASN A 239 4.46 10.89 13.46
C ASN A 239 5.49 10.67 14.58
N ASP A 240 6.15 9.50 14.56
CA ASP A 240 7.16 9.08 15.54
C ASP A 240 8.60 9.45 15.15
N GLY A 241 8.78 10.16 14.04
CA GLY A 241 10.07 10.56 13.50
C GLY A 241 10.72 9.54 12.55
N LEU A 242 10.10 8.36 12.35
CA LEU A 242 10.65 7.31 11.50
C LEU A 242 10.95 7.82 10.08
N GLY A 243 12.17 7.60 9.60
CA GLY A 243 12.63 7.97 8.27
C GLY A 243 13.28 9.35 8.18
N LEU A 244 13.42 10.04 9.32
CA LEU A 244 14.07 11.36 9.38
C LEU A 244 15.52 11.30 9.87
N PHE A 245 15.94 10.21 10.49
CA PHE A 245 17.28 10.08 11.05
C PHE A 245 18.35 10.14 9.96
N LEU A 246 18.10 9.47 8.84
CA LEU A 246 19.02 9.42 7.70
C LEU A 246 18.73 10.50 6.64
N LEU A 247 18.15 11.66 7.00
CA LEU A 247 18.03 12.76 6.06
C LEU A 247 19.42 13.25 5.62
N GLY A 248 19.64 13.32 4.30
CA GLY A 248 20.88 13.79 3.70
C GLY A 248 21.96 12.73 3.43
N VAL A 249 21.73 11.51 3.91
CA VAL A 249 22.62 10.36 3.71
C VAL A 249 21.80 9.12 3.36
N SER A 250 22.44 8.08 2.85
CA SER A 250 21.81 6.77 2.65
C SER A 250 22.38 5.73 3.62
N GLY A 251 21.62 4.66 3.89
CA GLY A 251 22.03 3.63 4.84
C GLY A 251 23.39 3.00 4.54
N ASP A 252 23.76 2.86 3.26
CA ASP A 252 25.05 2.33 2.81
C ASP A 252 26.25 3.24 3.13
N GLN A 253 26.01 4.54 3.36
CA GLN A 253 27.05 5.48 3.76
C GLN A 253 27.40 5.39 5.25
N VAL A 254 26.48 4.87 6.07
CA VAL A 254 26.61 4.89 7.54
C VAL A 254 26.71 3.50 8.16
N LEU A 255 26.19 2.47 7.48
CA LEU A 255 26.23 1.07 7.90
C LEU A 255 27.32 0.28 7.16
N PRO A 256 27.81 -0.83 7.75
CA PRO A 256 28.63 -1.80 7.02
C PRO A 256 27.91 -2.34 5.78
N ALA A 257 28.65 -2.58 4.70
CA ALA A 257 28.09 -2.99 3.41
C ALA A 257 27.25 -4.27 3.48
N GLU A 258 27.70 -5.27 4.25
CA GLU A 258 26.96 -6.54 4.43
C GLU A 258 25.63 -6.33 5.17
N THR A 259 25.65 -5.50 6.21
CA THR A 259 24.45 -5.13 6.98
C THR A 259 23.44 -4.42 6.08
N TYR A 260 23.88 -3.42 5.31
CA TYR A 260 23.03 -2.69 4.37
C TYR A 260 22.45 -3.63 3.31
N ALA A 261 23.27 -4.48 2.68
CA ALA A 261 22.83 -5.40 1.63
C ALA A 261 21.73 -6.37 2.13
N ARG A 262 21.85 -6.86 3.36
CA ARG A 262 20.84 -7.70 4.01
C ARG A 262 19.52 -6.94 4.22
N ILE A 263 19.58 -5.72 4.77
CA ILE A 263 18.39 -4.89 5.02
C ILE A 263 17.72 -4.49 3.70
N HIS A 264 18.51 -4.12 2.70
CA HIS A 264 18.06 -3.78 1.36
C HIS A 264 17.26 -4.94 0.74
N ALA A 265 17.83 -6.15 0.70
CA ALA A 265 17.18 -7.32 0.13
C ALA A 265 15.88 -7.71 0.87
N ASP A 266 15.90 -7.69 2.21
CA ASP A 266 14.72 -7.98 3.03
C ASP A 266 13.61 -6.94 2.81
N THR A 267 13.95 -5.65 2.77
CA THR A 267 12.99 -4.55 2.57
C THR A 267 12.29 -4.66 1.22
N LEU A 268 13.03 -4.90 0.14
CA LEU A 268 12.46 -5.05 -1.20
C LEU A 268 11.48 -6.23 -1.32
N SER A 269 11.62 -7.26 -0.47
CA SER A 269 10.67 -8.39 -0.44
C SER A 269 9.35 -8.07 0.30
N LYS A 270 9.32 -6.98 1.07
CA LYS A 270 8.22 -6.63 1.98
C LYS A 270 7.40 -5.43 1.54
N VAL A 271 8.03 -4.44 0.87
CA VAL A 271 7.38 -3.20 0.44
C VAL A 271 6.14 -3.50 -0.41
N ARG A 272 5.04 -2.79 -0.14
CA ARG A 272 3.75 -2.98 -0.80
C ARG A 272 3.24 -1.69 -1.41
N GLY A 273 2.63 -1.84 -2.57
CA GLY A 273 2.06 -0.73 -3.32
C GLY A 273 3.11 -0.03 -4.16
N THR A 274 2.80 0.09 -5.45
CA THR A 274 3.45 0.92 -6.46
C THR A 274 2.33 1.35 -7.40
#